data_AF-F3G8A4-F1
#
_entry.id   AF-F3G8A4-F1
#
_cell.length_a   1.000
_cell.length_b   1.000
_cell.length_c   1.000
_cell.angle_alpha   90.00
_cell.angle_beta   90.00
_cell.angle_gamma   90.00
#
_symmetry.space_group_name_H-M   'P 1'
#
loop_
_entity.id
_entity.type
_entity.pdbx_description
1 polymer ?
#
loop_
_entity_poly.entity_id
_entity_poly.type
_entity_poly.pdbx_seq_one_letter_code
_entity_poly.pdbx_strand_id
1 'polypeptide(L)'
;GSITLAWSKKAWQIWKNTFTRLPIAVEFPITDSLGNKYTFNFPAVEVDGELPNGGKRDLIQIELNYTVAKQSPTITRDAADPAP
;
A
#
# COMPACT_ATOMS: atom_id res chain seq x y z
N GLY A 1 4.42 -7.69 -4.67
CA GLY A 1 4.37 -6.49 -5.54
C GLY A 1 5.29 -5.43 -4.96
N SER A 2 5.36 -4.25 -5.55
CA SER A 2 6.05 -3.10 -4.95
C SER A 2 5.08 -1.96 -4.67
N ILE A 3 5.37 -1.18 -3.63
CA ILE A 3 4.64 0.00 -3.20
C ILE A 3 5.66 1.14 -3.12
N THR A 4 5.42 2.21 -3.86
CA THR A 4 6.22 3.43 -3.80
C THR A 4 5.50 4.48 -2.96
N LEU A 5 6.16 4.97 -1.92
CA LEU A 5 5.62 5.97 -1.00
C LEU A 5 6.55 7.17 -0.93
N ALA A 6 5.98 8.38 -0.89
CA ALA A 6 6.76 9.57 -0.53
C ALA A 6 7.23 9.44 0.93
N TRP A 7 8.51 9.76 1.16
CA TRP A 7 9.11 9.66 2.48
C TRP A 7 8.46 10.64 3.44
N SER A 8 7.94 10.10 4.52
CA SER A 8 7.18 10.81 5.54
C SER A 8 7.26 10.04 6.86
N LYS A 9 6.78 10.64 7.95
CA LYS A 9 6.68 9.97 9.25
C LYS A 9 5.94 8.62 9.17
N LYS A 10 4.91 8.53 8.32
CA LYS A 10 4.13 7.30 8.11
C LYS A 10 4.93 6.27 7.31
N ALA A 11 5.64 6.68 6.26
CA ALA A 11 6.52 5.79 5.50
C ALA A 11 7.64 5.21 6.37
N TRP A 12 8.20 6.02 7.28
CA TRP A 12 9.18 5.53 8.26
C TRP A 12 8.61 4.49 9.22
N GLN A 13 7.38 4.68 9.72
CA GLN A 13 6.71 3.70 10.58
C GLN A 13 6.48 2.38 9.84
N ILE A 14 6.09 2.44 8.57
CA ILE A 14 5.90 1.25 7.73
C ILE A 14 7.24 0.55 7.49
N TRP A 15 8.28 1.28 7.09
CA TRP A 15 9.62 0.72 6.89
C TRP A 15 10.20 0.09 8.17
N LYS A 16 9.97 0.71 9.34
CA LYS A 16 10.42 0.16 10.62
C LYS A 16 9.83 -1.24 10.89
N ASN A 17 8.64 -1.53 10.39
CA ASN A 17 8.00 -2.84 10.56
C ASN A 17 8.75 -3.96 9.81
N THR A 18 9.61 -3.63 8.84
CA THR A 18 10.51 -4.58 8.18
C THR A 18 11.46 -5.25 9.18
N PHE A 19 12.00 -4.50 10.16
CA PHE A 19 12.89 -5.08 11.19
C PHE A 19 12.19 -6.09 12.10
N THR A 20 10.93 -5.82 12.43
CA THR A 20 10.14 -6.66 13.34
C THR A 20 9.30 -7.70 12.62
N ARG A 21 9.32 -7.70 11.27
CA ARG A 21 8.40 -8.47 10.40
C ARG A 21 6.95 -8.36 10.86
N LEU A 22 6.55 -7.14 11.26
CA LEU A 22 5.20 -6.90 11.74
C LEU A 22 4.28 -6.74 10.53
N PRO A 23 3.25 -7.59 10.35
CA PRO A 23 2.34 -7.47 9.22
C PRO A 23 1.56 -6.17 9.32
N ILE A 24 1.45 -5.45 8.20
CA ILE A 24 0.61 -4.25 8.07
C ILE A 24 -0.64 -4.57 7.27
N ALA A 25 -1.71 -3.83 7.52
CA ALA A 25 -2.89 -3.82 6.66
C ALA A 25 -2.77 -2.66 5.66
N VAL A 26 -2.99 -2.96 4.37
CA VAL A 26 -3.01 -1.97 3.30
C VAL A 26 -4.36 -2.03 2.62
N GLU A 27 -5.08 -0.91 2.66
CA GLU A 27 -6.33 -0.75 1.93
C GLU A 27 -6.17 0.41 0.94
N PHE A 28 -6.52 0.17 -0.31
CA PHE A 28 -6.60 1.25 -1.30
C PHE A 28 -7.85 1.11 -2.18
N PRO A 29 -8.64 2.17 -2.32
CA PRO A 29 -9.73 2.21 -3.27
C PRO A 29 -9.22 2.63 -4.66
N ILE A 30 -9.62 1.89 -5.69
CA ILE A 30 -9.47 2.28 -7.09
C ILE A 30 -10.87 2.61 -7.61
N THR A 31 -11.00 3.77 -8.25
CA THR A 31 -12.24 4.14 -8.95
C THR A 31 -11.99 4.08 -10.45
N ASP A 32 -12.84 3.37 -11.16
CA ASP A 32 -12.84 3.33 -12.62
C ASP A 32 -13.54 4.58 -13.19
N SER A 33 -13.18 4.95 -14.41
CA SER A 33 -13.84 5.96 -15.25
C SER A 33 -15.36 5.78 -15.39
N LEU A 34 -15.85 4.54 -15.30
CA LEU A 34 -17.27 4.19 -15.30
C LEU A 34 -17.95 4.31 -13.92
N GLY A 35 -17.24 4.78 -12.89
CA GLY A 35 -17.76 4.95 -11.53
C GLY A 35 -17.70 3.70 -10.66
N ASN A 36 -17.22 2.55 -11.18
CA ASN A 36 -17.03 1.35 -10.37
C ASN A 36 -15.94 1.59 -9.33
N LYS A 37 -16.21 1.25 -8.07
CA LYS A 37 -15.22 1.36 -6.99
C LYS A 37 -14.73 -0.02 -6.59
N TYR A 38 -13.43 -0.25 -6.64
CA TYR A 38 -12.78 -1.47 -6.21
C TYR A 38 -11.97 -1.19 -4.96
N THR A 39 -12.37 -1.75 -3.83
CA THR A 39 -11.63 -1.64 -2.57
C THR A 39 -10.74 -2.87 -2.45
N PHE A 40 -9.43 -2.67 -2.58
CA PHE A 40 -8.44 -3.72 -2.37
C PHE A 40 -8.02 -3.72 -0.91
N ASN A 41 -8.30 -4.83 -0.22
CA ASN A 41 -7.94 -5.00 1.17
C ASN A 41 -6.88 -6.11 1.30
N PHE A 42 -5.70 -5.71 1.77
CA PHE A 42 -4.61 -6.58 2.11
C PHE A 42 -4.44 -6.58 3.64
N PRO A 43 -5.05 -7.53 4.37
CA PRO A 43 -5.11 -7.47 5.83
C PRO A 43 -3.77 -7.74 6.53
N ALA A 44 -2.89 -8.53 5.89
CA ALA A 44 -1.58 -8.87 6.41
C ALA A 44 -0.54 -8.94 5.29
N VAL A 45 0.26 -7.89 5.17
CA VAL A 45 1.42 -7.86 4.28
C VAL A 45 2.68 -7.56 5.07
N GLU A 46 3.72 -8.30 4.75
CA GLU A 46 5.08 -7.99 5.20
C GLU A 46 5.71 -7.08 4.15
N VAL A 47 6.41 -6.05 4.62
CA VAL A 47 7.11 -5.09 3.76
C VAL A 47 8.61 -5.24 3.95
N ASP A 48 9.35 -5.17 2.86
CA ASP A 48 10.80 -5.23 2.82
C ASP A 48 11.34 -4.18 1.83
N GLY A 49 12.39 -3.48 2.21
CA GLY A 49 12.99 -2.46 1.36
C GLY A 49 14.10 -1.67 2.05
N GLU A 50 14.88 -0.98 1.23
CA GLU A 50 16.04 -0.23 1.68
C GLU A 50 15.64 1.16 2.19
N LEU A 51 16.47 1.71 3.10
CA LEU A 51 16.27 3.07 3.59
C LEU A 51 16.47 4.05 2.43
N PRO A 52 15.51 4.95 2.16
CA PRO A 52 15.64 5.84 1.03
C PRO A 52 16.75 6.87 1.29
N ASN A 53 17.56 7.10 0.27
CA ASN A 53 18.60 8.12 0.26
C ASN A 53 18.15 9.32 -0.58
N GLY A 54 18.39 10.54 -0.11
CA GLY A 54 18.06 11.74 -0.87
C GLY A 54 18.50 13.04 -0.20
N GLY A 55 18.72 14.07 -1.02
CA GLY A 55 19.13 15.40 -0.54
C GLY A 55 17.99 16.16 0.12
N LYS A 56 18.32 17.15 0.96
CA LYS A 56 17.35 17.98 1.73
C LYS A 56 16.27 18.69 0.90
N ARG A 57 16.43 18.78 -0.43
CA ARG A 57 15.54 19.51 -1.34
C ARG A 57 14.76 18.58 -2.29
N ASP A 58 15.00 17.28 -2.23
CA ASP A 58 14.41 16.31 -3.13
C ASP A 58 13.19 15.65 -2.51
N LEU A 59 12.23 15.29 -3.37
CA LEU A 59 11.08 14.49 -2.98
C LEU A 59 11.56 13.04 -2.80
N ILE A 60 12.00 12.72 -1.59
CA ILE A 60 12.52 11.40 -1.24
C ILE A 60 11.37 10.39 -1.33
N GLN A 61 11.59 9.29 -2.03
CA GLN A 61 10.63 8.19 -2.17
C GLN A 61 11.27 6.91 -1.65
N ILE A 62 10.45 6.05 -1.05
CA ILE A 62 10.85 4.69 -0.67
C ILE A 62 10.07 3.71 -1.53
N GLU A 63 10.78 2.73 -2.07
CA GLU A 63 10.18 1.55 -2.72
C GLU A 63 10.22 0.39 -1.74
N LEU A 64 9.04 -0.13 -1.41
CA LEU A 64 8.86 -1.26 -0.51
C LEU A 64 8.28 -2.43 -1.29
N ASN A 65 8.99 -3.55 -1.30
CA ASN A 65 8.45 -4.81 -1.75
C ASN A 65 7.50 -5.34 -0.68
N TYR A 66 6.32 -5.79 -1.09
CA TYR A 66 5.36 -6.42 -0.18
C TYR A 66 5.06 -7.86 -0.57
N THR A 67 4.98 -8.70 0.45
CA THR A 67 4.58 -10.09 0.37
C THR A 67 3.34 -10.30 1.23
N VAL A 68 2.33 -10.95 0.66
CA VAL A 68 1.13 -11.32 1.42
C VAL A 68 1.51 -12.46 2.35
N ALA A 69 1.29 -12.26 3.65
CA ALA A 69 1.59 -13.27 4.66
C ALA A 69 0.30 -13.61 5.42
N LYS A 70 0.06 -14.90 5.64
CA LYS A 70 -0.98 -15.45 6.53
C LYS A 70 -2.45 -15.27 6.12
N GLN A 71 -2.83 -14.22 5.41
CA GLN A 71 -4.22 -13.97 5.01
C GLN A 71 -4.34 -13.54 3.55
N SER A 72 -5.31 -14.14 2.83
CA SER A 72 -5.58 -13.81 1.44
C SER A 72 -6.13 -12.38 1.29
N PRO A 73 -5.72 -11.64 0.25
CA PRO A 73 -6.28 -10.33 -0.03
C PRO A 73 -7.72 -10.46 -0.50
N THR A 74 -8.56 -9.50 -0.11
CA THR A 74 -9.96 -9.44 -0.54
C THR A 74 -10.14 -8.23 -1.45
N ILE A 75 -10.90 -8.40 -2.54
CA ILE A 75 -11.27 -7.32 -3.44
C ILE A 75 -12.77 -7.17 -3.36
N THR A 76 -13.23 -6.02 -2.86
CA THR A 76 -14.65 -5.68 -2.83
C THR A 76 -14.95 -4.75 -3.98
N ARG A 77 -15.80 -5.19 -4.91
CA ARG A 77 -16.32 -4.36 -5.98
C ARG A 77 -17.65 -3.75 -5.53
N ASP A 78 -17.74 -2.43 -5.63
CA ASP A 78 -18.97 -1.67 -5.56
C ASP A 78 -19.31 -1.21 -6.99
N ALA A 79 -20.39 -1.76 -7.55
CA ALA A 79 -20.79 -1.45 -8.92
C ALA A 79 -21.36 -0.03 -8.95
N ALA A 80 -21.01 0.74 -9.98
CA ALA A 80 -21.74 1.98 -10.25
C ALA A 80 -23.22 1.64 -10.46
N ASP A 81 -24.10 2.38 -9.81
CA ASP A 81 -25.55 2.22 -9.90
C ASP A 81 -25.94 2.15 -11.39
N PRO A 82 -26.57 1.06 -11.87
CA PRO A 82 -27.08 1.04 -13.22
C PRO A 82 -28.11 2.16 -13.30
N ALA A 83 -27.76 3.24 -14.02
CA ALA A 83 -28.66 4.36 -14.24
C ALA A 83 -30.04 3.83 -14.68
N PRO A 84 -31.14 4.34 -14.11
CA PRO A 84 -32.50 3.86 -14.37
C PRO A 84 -32.96 4.08 -15.82
#